data_AF-A0A9P7S392-F1
#
_entry.id   AF-A0A9P7S392-F1
#
_cell.length_a   1.000
_cell.length_b   1.000
_cell.length_c   1.000
_cell.angle_alpha   90.00
_cell.angle_beta   90.00
_cell.angle_gamma   90.00
#
_symmetry.space_group_name_H-M   'P 1'
#
loop_
_entity.id
_entity.type
_entity.pdbx_description
1 polymer ?
#
loop_
_entity_poly.entity_id
_entity_poly.type
_entity_poly.pdbx_seq_one_letter_code
_entity_poly.pdbx_strand_id
1 'polypeptide(L)'
;MDEPLHVIEVNGSKIFFNLLLYALLAFASSLAICLEDSAAFQSTALKTSQFLHGMGYTQFPWTFVVALQRRLMEMGLWPSSYKEPKSAATVQLLRNFQITNLHCQTPSTEFYEVLEFISDGTGLQKLPEREAQWMTMLRQYRNIKTAKRCGRGHDTKGIKGTSYGEAAVPCRACPHLERNLPAGWDKVSADDQFLYALYLCKDANFGQKARARPNDDRDPSLSPGWGCFVLNDLYMAEVSKRATQEEISHCVGFKAISTANTKKTKGLCATGISAVSCARHETFRPNGIGDLQVGERYINMDFLALFMLIGCGLSLVFFSYDIACQWVVNFRSRMAQFPEHMHLPNSLKLIFKVPKFYLIAHARKCLAKFSFNYTEGAAKTDGEGIEWNWSWLNACSRSLSMMKAGARWDMLDDFTNFWNWRKTINLETSLVKKLVKAIPEAVVNAHAFTAFTDALQDDHTKDLLIWQDQVVQWEQGLSNFCPYDMREETLTLAQVKKELTEEEHQQEVTGMNTSISTLSGLVIEGLEIEELQYVLLVR
;
A
#
# COMPACT_ATOMS: atom_id res chain seq x y z
N MET A 1 19.48 41.66 -32.76
CA MET A 1 18.53 40.61 -32.34
C MET A 1 18.95 40.25 -30.93
N ASP A 2 18.58 41.14 -30.01
CA ASP A 2 18.95 41.12 -28.61
C ASP A 2 17.65 40.98 -27.82
N GLU A 3 17.37 39.78 -27.34
CA GLU A 3 16.41 39.57 -26.25
C GLU A 3 17.11 38.77 -25.15
N PRO A 4 17.14 39.26 -23.90
CA PRO A 4 17.68 38.51 -22.78
C PRO A 4 16.69 37.42 -22.34
N LEU A 5 17.23 36.26 -21.93
CA LEU A 5 16.55 35.07 -21.39
C LEU A 5 15.84 35.30 -20.03
N HIS A 6 15.35 36.51 -19.77
CA HIS A 6 14.68 36.87 -18.53
C HIS A 6 13.43 37.69 -18.86
N VAL A 7 12.28 37.02 -18.88
CA VAL A 7 10.98 37.72 -18.92
C VAL A 7 10.72 38.28 -17.53
N ILE A 8 10.80 39.61 -17.40
CA ILE A 8 10.26 40.34 -16.25
C ILE A 8 8.86 40.81 -16.67
N GLU A 9 7.81 40.12 -16.20
CA GLU A 9 6.46 40.67 -16.26
C GLU A 9 6.28 41.69 -15.12
N VAL A 10 6.25 42.97 -15.48
CA VAL A 10 5.85 44.06 -14.59
C VAL A 10 4.39 44.36 -14.85
N ASN A 11 3.52 44.08 -13.88
CA ASN A 11 2.17 44.61 -13.87
C ASN A 11 1.83 45.12 -12.46
N GLY A 12 1.51 46.42 -12.38
CA GLY A 12 0.83 47.08 -11.24
C GLY A 12 1.27 46.74 -9.82
N SER A 13 2.19 47.54 -9.28
CA SER A 13 2.38 47.85 -7.84
C SER A 13 2.67 46.74 -6.82
N LYS A 14 3.05 45.51 -7.20
CA LYS A 14 3.75 44.57 -6.30
C LYS A 14 4.87 43.82 -7.03
N ILE A 15 6.13 44.15 -6.70
CA ILE A 15 7.28 43.43 -7.22
C ILE A 15 7.46 42.14 -6.40
N PHE A 16 7.29 40.97 -7.02
CA PHE A 16 7.81 39.71 -6.47
C PHE A 16 9.27 39.55 -6.93
N PHE A 17 10.21 40.01 -6.12
CA PHE A 17 11.62 39.73 -6.35
C PHE A 17 11.94 38.27 -5.99
N ASN A 18 12.43 37.53 -6.98
CA ASN A 18 12.90 36.16 -6.80
C ASN A 18 14.20 36.18 -5.97
N LEU A 19 14.10 35.79 -4.70
CA LEU A 19 15.16 35.89 -3.67
C LEU A 19 16.46 35.12 -3.99
N LEU A 20 16.47 34.27 -5.03
CA LEU A 20 17.51 33.27 -5.27
C LEU A 20 18.85 33.85 -5.74
N LEU A 21 18.86 34.82 -6.66
CA LEU A 21 20.11 35.34 -7.25
C LEU A 21 20.74 36.44 -6.38
N TYR A 22 19.92 37.31 -5.78
CA TYR A 22 20.42 38.33 -4.86
C TYR A 22 20.96 37.72 -3.57
N ALA A 23 20.41 36.61 -3.07
CA ALA A 23 21.02 35.90 -1.94
C ALA A 23 22.39 35.31 -2.30
N LEU A 24 22.58 34.80 -3.52
CA LEU A 24 23.88 34.30 -4.03
C LEU A 24 24.88 35.42 -4.34
N LEU A 25 24.43 36.58 -4.81
CA LEU A 25 25.28 37.76 -5.07
C LEU A 25 25.60 38.52 -3.78
N ALA A 26 24.64 38.65 -2.86
CA ALA A 26 24.88 39.13 -1.50
C ALA A 26 25.78 38.17 -0.71
N PHE A 27 25.77 36.88 -1.03
CA PHE A 27 26.69 35.86 -0.52
C PHE A 27 28.13 36.08 -1.00
N ALA A 28 28.34 36.53 -2.24
CA ALA A 28 29.67 36.91 -2.71
C ALA A 28 30.20 38.19 -2.01
N SER A 29 29.34 39.17 -1.76
CA SER A 29 29.75 40.45 -1.15
C SER A 29 29.87 40.39 0.38
N SER A 30 28.99 39.66 1.09
CA SER A 30 29.05 39.54 2.56
C SER A 30 30.23 38.73 3.07
N LEU A 31 30.74 37.78 2.29
CA LEU A 31 31.95 37.04 2.66
C LEU A 31 33.26 37.72 2.23
N ALA A 32 33.25 38.60 1.22
CA ALA A 32 34.40 39.47 0.96
C ALA A 32 34.69 40.38 2.17
N ILE A 33 33.65 40.81 2.88
CA ILE A 33 33.74 41.66 4.08
C ILE A 33 34.34 40.90 5.28
N CYS A 34 34.18 39.57 5.38
CA CYS A 34 34.82 38.78 6.45
C CYS A 34 36.33 38.55 6.23
N LEU A 35 36.90 38.94 5.08
CA LEU A 35 38.32 38.72 4.76
C LEU A 35 39.25 39.88 5.16
N GLU A 36 38.73 41.08 5.44
CA GLU A 36 39.57 42.24 5.77
C GLU A 36 40.00 42.31 7.25
N ASP A 37 39.28 41.65 8.17
CA ASP A 37 39.48 41.82 9.62
C ASP A 37 40.40 40.80 10.30
N SER A 38 41.12 39.94 9.57
CA SER A 38 42.10 39.04 10.19
C SER A 38 43.45 39.05 9.48
N ALA A 39 44.41 39.76 10.06
CA ALA A 39 45.79 39.91 9.59
C ALA A 39 46.65 38.62 9.71
N ALA A 40 46.03 37.42 9.65
CA ALA A 40 46.70 36.16 9.93
C ALA A 40 46.34 35.07 8.91
N PHE A 41 46.49 35.31 7.60
CA PHE A 41 46.40 34.23 6.61
C PHE A 41 47.27 34.50 5.37
N GLN A 42 48.55 34.14 5.46
CA GLN A 42 49.34 33.76 4.29
C GLN A 42 49.40 32.22 4.23
N SER A 43 48.93 31.64 3.12
CA SER A 43 49.08 30.22 2.69
C SER A 43 47.91 29.21 2.83
N THR A 44 46.63 29.60 2.75
CA THR A 44 45.56 28.62 2.42
C THR A 44 45.23 28.61 0.93
N ALA A 45 45.49 27.47 0.28
CA ALA A 45 45.05 27.21 -1.09
C ALA A 45 43.53 27.37 -1.22
N LEU A 46 43.09 28.17 -2.21
CA LEU A 46 41.68 28.30 -2.60
C LEU A 46 41.11 26.93 -2.97
N LYS A 47 40.14 26.44 -2.19
CA LYS A 47 39.41 25.19 -2.51
C LYS A 47 38.12 25.58 -3.24
N THR A 48 38.03 25.27 -4.54
CA THR A 48 36.80 25.49 -5.30
C THR A 48 35.69 24.56 -4.80
N SER A 49 34.56 25.13 -4.38
CA SER A 49 33.38 24.40 -3.92
C SER A 49 32.21 24.62 -4.87
N GLN A 50 31.34 23.62 -4.98
CA GLN A 50 30.34 23.53 -6.04
C GLN A 50 28.93 23.44 -5.47
N PHE A 51 28.00 24.22 -6.01
CA PHE A 51 26.66 24.38 -5.45
C PHE A 51 25.58 23.98 -6.45
N LEU A 52 24.59 23.22 -5.97
CA LEU A 52 23.38 22.84 -6.70
C LEU A 52 22.19 23.67 -6.21
N HIS A 53 21.51 24.36 -7.12
CA HIS A 53 20.29 25.11 -6.83
C HIS A 53 19.25 24.98 -7.95
N GLY A 54 18.05 25.55 -7.74
CA GLY A 54 16.94 25.41 -8.68
C GLY A 54 17.14 26.04 -10.06
N MET A 55 18.25 26.74 -10.28
CA MET A 55 18.63 27.34 -11.57
C MET A 55 19.87 26.64 -12.18
N GLY A 56 20.20 25.44 -11.71
CA GLY A 56 21.35 24.67 -12.17
C GLY A 56 22.56 24.73 -11.23
N TYR A 57 23.73 24.72 -11.85
CA TYR A 57 25.03 24.50 -11.22
C TYR A 57 25.85 25.79 -11.14
N THR A 58 26.45 26.07 -9.98
CA THR A 58 27.36 27.21 -9.79
C THR A 58 28.66 26.80 -9.09
N GLN A 59 29.79 27.35 -9.55
CA GLN A 59 31.09 27.20 -8.90
C GLN A 59 31.48 28.50 -8.21
N PHE A 60 31.94 28.41 -6.97
CA PHE A 60 32.57 29.55 -6.30
C PHE A 60 33.84 29.12 -5.57
N PRO A 61 34.94 29.89 -5.69
CA PRO A 61 36.12 29.68 -4.88
C PRO A 61 35.89 30.15 -3.44
N TRP A 62 36.22 29.30 -2.46
CA TRP A 62 36.14 29.61 -1.02
C TRP A 62 37.34 29.03 -0.26
N THR A 63 37.75 29.64 0.84
CA THR A 63 38.70 29.08 1.82
C THR A 63 38.05 29.10 3.20
N PHE A 64 38.26 28.11 4.10
CA PHE A 64 38.27 28.24 5.58
C PHE A 64 38.36 26.89 6.34
N VAL A 65 38.67 26.99 7.64
CA VAL A 65 38.93 25.97 8.69
C VAL A 65 37.63 25.54 9.41
N VAL A 66 37.63 24.37 10.05
CA VAL A 66 36.62 23.66 10.88
C VAL A 66 35.32 24.42 11.29
N ALA A 67 34.18 23.70 11.21
CA ALA A 67 32.77 24.10 11.47
C ALA A 67 31.92 24.48 10.24
N LEU A 68 32.37 24.11 9.04
CA LEU A 68 31.72 24.39 7.75
C LEU A 68 30.27 23.84 7.63
N GLN A 69 29.97 22.68 8.22
CA GLN A 69 28.65 22.04 8.08
C GLN A 69 27.52 22.87 8.72
N ARG A 70 27.74 23.40 9.92
CA ARG A 70 26.73 24.17 10.66
C ARG A 70 26.44 25.49 9.93
N ARG A 71 27.50 26.18 9.49
CA ARG A 71 27.38 27.43 8.72
C ARG A 71 26.63 27.22 7.40
N LEU A 72 26.93 26.16 6.65
CA LEU A 72 26.19 25.82 5.43
C LEU A 72 24.69 25.62 5.73
N MET A 73 24.35 24.88 6.79
CA MET A 73 22.95 24.66 7.16
C MET A 73 22.25 25.95 7.63
N GLU A 74 22.94 26.82 8.38
CA GLU A 74 22.45 28.16 8.75
C GLU A 74 22.12 29.00 7.51
N MET A 75 22.89 28.82 6.43
CA MET A 75 22.70 29.48 5.14
C MET A 75 21.67 28.78 4.21
N GLY A 76 21.01 27.72 4.68
CA GLY A 76 20.06 26.96 3.85
C GLY A 76 20.70 26.07 2.80
N LEU A 77 21.99 25.75 2.96
CA LEU A 77 22.76 24.83 2.13
C LEU A 77 22.95 23.49 2.85
N TRP A 78 22.53 22.42 2.20
CA TRP A 78 22.72 21.05 2.66
C TRP A 78 24.06 20.52 2.16
N PRO A 79 25.02 20.19 3.03
CA PRO A 79 26.33 19.73 2.62
C PRO A 79 26.32 18.28 2.15
N SER A 80 27.19 17.95 1.18
CA SER A 80 27.38 16.56 0.70
C SER A 80 28.17 15.65 1.65
N SER A 81 28.85 16.22 2.65
CA SER A 81 29.64 15.51 3.64
C SER A 81 29.67 16.25 4.98
N TYR A 82 29.85 15.51 6.08
CA TYR A 82 29.92 16.08 7.43
C TYR A 82 31.33 16.54 7.83
N LYS A 83 32.39 16.05 7.16
CA LYS A 83 33.79 16.40 7.50
C LYS A 83 34.28 17.59 6.68
N GLU A 84 34.35 17.41 5.37
CA GLU A 84 34.87 18.38 4.41
C GLU A 84 33.93 18.46 3.21
N PRO A 85 32.79 19.15 3.31
CA PRO A 85 31.88 19.29 2.18
C PRO A 85 32.54 20.10 1.07
N LYS A 86 32.71 19.47 -0.09
CA LYS A 86 33.15 20.11 -1.35
C LYS A 86 31.98 20.45 -2.26
N SER A 87 30.77 20.04 -1.88
CA SER A 87 29.53 20.36 -2.58
C SER A 87 28.40 20.55 -1.60
N ALA A 88 27.41 21.35 -1.98
CA ALA A 88 26.17 21.51 -1.24
C ALA A 88 24.99 21.75 -2.18
N ALA A 89 23.79 21.37 -1.75
CA ALA A 89 22.55 21.66 -2.44
C ALA A 89 21.69 22.59 -1.59
N THR A 90 20.97 23.53 -2.20
CA THR A 90 20.00 24.33 -1.43
C THR A 90 18.90 23.43 -0.85
N VAL A 91 18.46 23.72 0.37
CA VAL A 91 17.33 23.02 1.01
C VAL A 91 16.06 23.12 0.15
N GLN A 92 15.88 24.24 -0.56
CA GLN A 92 14.77 24.43 -1.47
C GLN A 92 14.82 23.48 -2.67
N LEU A 93 16.00 23.23 -3.25
CA LEU A 93 16.17 22.25 -4.33
C LEU A 93 15.84 20.83 -3.84
N LEU A 94 16.35 20.44 -2.67
CA LEU A 94 16.05 19.12 -2.08
C LEU A 94 14.56 18.95 -1.80
N ARG A 95 13.90 20.00 -1.29
CA ARG A 95 12.45 20.02 -1.06
C ARG A 95 11.66 19.88 -2.36
N ASN A 96 12.03 20.65 -3.38
CA ASN A 96 11.41 20.60 -4.69
C ASN A 96 11.51 19.18 -5.26
N PHE A 97 12.73 18.63 -5.32
CA PHE A 97 12.92 17.28 -5.80
C PHE A 97 12.14 16.23 -4.99
N GLN A 98 12.13 16.30 -3.66
CA GLN A 98 11.39 15.33 -2.86
C GLN A 98 9.90 15.32 -3.25
N ILE A 99 9.27 16.49 -3.40
CA ILE A 99 7.86 16.56 -3.81
C ILE A 99 7.66 16.08 -5.25
N THR A 100 8.53 16.47 -6.18
CA THR A 100 8.48 16.02 -7.59
C THR A 100 8.65 14.51 -7.69
N ASN A 101 9.62 13.92 -6.97
CA ASN A 101 9.83 12.48 -6.91
C ASN A 101 8.62 11.75 -6.32
N LEU A 102 8.05 12.25 -5.22
CA LEU A 102 6.92 11.58 -4.57
C LEU A 102 5.62 11.72 -5.36
N HIS A 103 5.41 12.84 -6.05
CA HIS A 103 4.19 13.10 -6.81
C HIS A 103 4.23 12.52 -8.23
N CYS A 104 5.34 12.75 -8.95
CA CYS A 104 5.51 12.35 -10.35
C CYS A 104 6.28 11.04 -10.51
N GLN A 105 6.73 10.42 -9.41
CA GLN A 105 7.57 9.20 -9.42
C GLN A 105 8.87 9.33 -10.23
N THR A 106 9.33 10.55 -10.50
CA THR A 106 10.53 10.84 -11.29
C THR A 106 11.80 10.29 -10.63
N PRO A 107 12.61 9.46 -11.31
CA PRO A 107 13.90 9.01 -10.81
C PRO A 107 14.85 10.16 -10.49
N SER A 108 15.72 9.95 -9.50
CA SER A 108 16.69 10.97 -9.09
C SER A 108 17.75 11.27 -10.14
N THR A 109 18.10 10.26 -10.94
CA THR A 109 19.05 10.38 -12.05
C THR A 109 18.51 11.31 -13.13
N GLU A 110 17.25 11.10 -13.54
CA GLU A 110 16.58 11.94 -14.55
C GLU A 110 16.42 13.38 -14.06
N PHE A 111 16.11 13.60 -12.78
CA PHE A 111 16.06 14.95 -12.24
C PHE A 111 17.45 15.61 -12.16
N TYR A 112 18.50 14.84 -11.92
CA TYR A 112 19.87 15.36 -11.95
C TYR A 112 20.26 15.77 -13.39
N GLU A 113 19.91 14.97 -14.40
CA GLU A 113 20.07 15.33 -15.82
C GLU A 113 19.30 16.62 -16.16
N VAL A 114 18.10 16.82 -15.61
CA VAL A 114 17.37 18.10 -15.75
C VAL A 114 18.18 19.27 -15.20
N LEU A 115 18.87 19.11 -14.06
CA LEU A 115 19.75 20.16 -13.54
C LEU A 115 20.95 20.41 -14.47
N GLU A 116 21.47 19.38 -15.13
CA GLU A 116 22.51 19.52 -16.14
C GLU A 116 22.02 20.29 -17.35
N PHE A 117 20.85 19.96 -17.90
CA PHE A 117 20.25 20.68 -19.04
C PHE A 117 19.89 22.14 -18.71
N ILE A 118 19.45 22.43 -17.48
CA ILE A 118 19.22 23.82 -17.04
C ILE A 118 20.55 24.59 -16.99
N SER A 119 21.63 23.91 -16.59
CA SER A 119 22.96 24.54 -16.45
C SER A 119 23.64 24.76 -17.80
N ASP A 120 23.59 23.75 -18.68
CA ASP A 120 24.08 23.79 -20.05
C ASP A 120 23.25 22.86 -20.94
N GLY A 121 22.23 23.44 -21.59
CA GLY A 121 21.39 22.72 -22.54
C GLY A 121 22.10 22.34 -23.86
N THR A 122 23.30 22.85 -24.10
CA THR A 122 24.07 22.56 -25.33
C THR A 122 24.93 21.31 -25.21
N GLY A 123 25.26 20.90 -23.97
CA GLY A 123 26.19 19.81 -23.68
C GLY A 123 27.63 20.06 -24.10
N LEU A 124 27.97 21.31 -24.47
CA LEU A 124 29.32 21.69 -24.91
C LEU A 124 30.27 21.85 -23.73
N GLN A 125 29.76 22.19 -22.55
CA GLN A 125 30.53 22.27 -21.32
C GLN A 125 30.50 20.94 -20.58
N LYS A 126 31.69 20.47 -20.18
CA LYS A 126 31.78 19.32 -19.28
C LYS A 126 31.43 19.75 -17.85
N LEU A 127 30.20 19.50 -17.45
CA LEU A 127 29.75 19.71 -16.07
C LEU A 127 30.41 18.69 -15.12
N PRO A 128 30.71 19.08 -13.86
CA PRO A 128 31.26 18.14 -12.88
C PRO A 128 30.25 17.08 -12.45
N GLU A 129 30.67 15.82 -12.46
CA GLU A 129 29.85 14.68 -12.03
C GLU A 129 29.58 14.74 -10.53
N ARG A 130 28.33 15.05 -10.13
CA ARG A 130 27.91 15.19 -8.73
C ARG A 130 26.67 14.40 -8.35
N GLU A 131 26.26 13.46 -9.18
CA GLU A 131 25.09 12.62 -8.93
C GLU A 131 25.20 11.83 -7.62
N ALA A 132 26.36 11.24 -7.32
CA ALA A 132 26.58 10.49 -6.08
C ALA A 132 26.43 11.38 -4.82
N GLN A 133 26.93 12.61 -4.88
CA GLN A 133 26.77 13.61 -3.81
C GLN A 133 25.31 14.04 -3.69
N TRP A 134 24.63 14.27 -4.81
CA TRP A 134 23.20 14.57 -4.88
C TRP A 134 22.36 13.49 -4.19
N MET A 135 22.58 12.21 -4.54
CA MET A 135 21.90 11.07 -3.91
C MET A 135 22.14 10.99 -2.40
N THR A 136 23.37 11.27 -1.96
CA THR A 136 23.73 11.28 -0.53
C THR A 136 22.99 12.39 0.22
N MET A 137 22.98 13.62 -0.32
CA MET A 137 22.28 14.76 0.28
C MET A 137 20.78 14.50 0.38
N LEU A 138 20.18 13.94 -0.67
CA LEU A 138 18.78 13.58 -0.70
C LEU A 138 18.40 12.58 0.38
N ARG A 139 19.18 11.52 0.52
CA ARG A 139 18.91 10.47 1.49
C ARG A 139 18.98 10.99 2.92
N GLN A 140 20.02 11.77 3.23
CA GLN A 140 20.17 12.42 4.54
C GLN A 140 19.02 13.42 4.81
N TYR A 141 18.69 14.24 3.82
CA TYR A 141 17.62 15.23 3.92
C TYR A 141 16.26 14.56 4.22
N ARG A 142 15.93 13.49 3.51
CA ARG A 142 14.69 12.72 3.71
C ARG A 142 14.62 12.13 5.12
N ASN A 143 15.68 11.47 5.58
CA ASN A 143 15.74 10.89 6.93
C ASN A 143 15.55 11.95 8.02
N ILE A 144 16.28 13.07 7.95
CA ILE A 144 16.12 14.18 8.90
C ILE A 144 14.73 14.80 8.80
N LYS A 145 14.15 14.87 7.59
CA LYS A 145 12.79 15.38 7.44
C LYS A 145 11.76 14.45 8.08
N THR A 146 11.92 13.14 7.98
CA THR A 146 11.11 12.15 8.71
C THR A 146 11.20 12.39 10.21
N ALA A 147 12.41 12.46 10.78
CA ALA A 147 12.60 12.75 12.21
C ALA A 147 11.95 14.08 12.65
N LYS A 148 12.02 15.12 11.80
CA LYS A 148 11.34 16.41 12.02
C LYS A 148 9.80 16.27 11.99
N ARG A 149 9.24 15.49 11.05
CA ARG A 149 7.78 15.25 10.98
C ARG A 149 7.28 14.55 12.24
N CYS A 150 8.09 13.68 12.83
CA CYS A 150 7.77 12.90 14.02
C CYS A 150 8.14 13.62 15.33
N GLY A 151 8.51 14.90 15.26
CA GLY A 151 8.81 15.72 16.43
C GLY A 151 10.00 15.24 17.25
N ARG A 152 10.91 14.42 16.69
CA ARG A 152 12.03 13.83 17.45
C ARG A 152 13.04 14.85 17.96
N GLY A 153 13.05 16.06 17.38
CA GLY A 153 13.84 17.18 17.90
C GLY A 153 13.35 17.75 19.23
N HIS A 154 12.10 17.48 19.62
CA HIS A 154 11.51 17.90 20.90
C HIS A 154 11.44 16.77 21.93
N ASP A 155 11.75 15.53 21.53
CA ASP A 155 11.75 14.39 22.43
C ASP A 155 13.09 14.30 23.17
N THR A 156 13.04 14.09 24.48
CA THR A 156 14.23 13.90 25.33
C THR A 156 15.10 12.72 24.90
N LYS A 157 14.52 11.67 24.29
CA LYS A 157 15.25 10.52 23.75
C LYS A 157 15.88 10.80 22.38
N GLY A 158 15.54 11.93 21.77
CA GLY A 158 16.00 12.35 20.45
C GLY A 158 15.66 11.35 19.34
N ILE A 159 16.41 11.41 18.24
CA ILE A 159 16.22 10.53 17.08
C ILE A 159 16.44 9.04 17.43
N LYS A 160 17.39 8.74 18.33
CA LYS A 160 17.71 7.37 18.76
C LYS A 160 16.57 6.70 19.52
N GLY A 161 15.63 7.47 20.08
CA GLY A 161 14.46 6.96 20.77
C GLY A 161 13.28 6.60 19.87
N THR A 162 13.41 6.74 18.54
CA THR A 162 12.33 6.46 17.60
C THR A 162 11.98 4.97 17.62
N SER A 163 10.76 4.65 18.03
CA SER A 163 10.25 3.29 18.16
C SER A 163 9.80 2.72 16.81
N TYR A 164 9.60 1.40 16.73
CA TYR A 164 9.17 0.76 15.49
C TYR A 164 7.85 1.33 14.99
N GLY A 165 7.83 1.75 13.73
CA GLY A 165 6.66 2.32 13.08
C GLY A 165 6.21 3.69 13.60
N GLU A 166 6.91 4.27 14.57
CA GLU A 166 6.53 5.55 15.18
C GLU A 166 6.55 6.71 14.17
N ALA A 167 7.38 6.61 13.14
CA ALA A 167 7.48 7.60 12.10
C ALA A 167 6.47 7.45 10.96
N ALA A 168 5.70 6.37 10.95
CA ALA A 168 4.65 6.17 9.97
C ALA A 168 3.46 7.12 10.23
N VAL A 169 2.93 7.75 9.18
CA VAL A 169 1.70 8.54 9.26
C VAL A 169 0.53 7.57 9.48
N PRO A 170 -0.16 7.62 10.63
CA PRO A 170 -1.23 6.68 10.93
C PRO A 170 -2.51 7.05 10.18
N CYS A 171 -3.35 6.04 9.89
CA CYS A 171 -4.70 6.28 9.41
C CYS A 171 -5.53 7.01 10.47
N ARG A 172 -5.87 8.28 10.26
CA ARG A 172 -6.59 9.10 11.26
C ARG A 172 -8.06 8.69 11.48
N ALA A 173 -8.67 7.99 10.52
CA ALA A 173 -10.04 7.49 10.63
C ALA A 173 -10.14 6.08 11.24
N CYS A 174 -9.04 5.34 11.35
CA CYS A 174 -9.06 4.08 12.11
C CYS A 174 -9.24 4.35 13.61
N PRO A 175 -9.77 3.39 14.36
CA PRO A 175 -9.84 3.48 15.81
C PRO A 175 -8.44 3.51 16.45
N HIS A 176 -8.22 4.48 17.34
CA HIS A 176 -7.01 4.67 18.15
C HIS A 176 -7.40 4.92 19.60
N LEU A 177 -6.87 4.07 20.49
CA LEU A 177 -6.99 4.25 21.93
C LEU A 177 -6.52 5.65 22.34
N GLU A 178 -7.22 6.24 23.29
CA GLU A 178 -6.88 7.55 23.89
C GLU A 178 -6.84 8.73 22.92
N ARG A 179 -7.24 8.55 21.64
CA ARG A 179 -7.21 9.60 20.62
C ARG A 179 -8.57 9.89 20.01
N ASN A 180 -9.25 8.87 19.48
CA ASN A 180 -10.52 9.06 18.77
C ASN A 180 -11.57 7.98 19.11
N LEU A 181 -11.34 7.21 20.18
CA LEU A 181 -12.34 6.31 20.75
C LEU A 181 -13.03 6.97 21.94
N PRO A 182 -14.37 6.97 22.01
CA PRO A 182 -15.12 7.54 23.13
C PRO A 182 -14.99 6.68 24.39
N ALA A 183 -15.25 7.24 25.57
CA ALA A 183 -15.31 6.45 26.80
C ALA A 183 -16.39 5.35 26.72
N GLY A 184 -16.08 4.14 27.19
CA GLY A 184 -17.00 3.00 27.16
C GLY A 184 -17.14 2.31 25.80
N TRP A 185 -16.30 2.64 24.82
CA TRP A 185 -16.25 1.99 23.51
C TRP A 185 -16.07 0.45 23.61
N ASP A 186 -15.42 -0.02 24.68
CA ASP A 186 -15.12 -1.41 24.98
C ASP A 186 -16.30 -2.17 25.63
N LYS A 187 -17.34 -1.45 26.05
CA LYS A 187 -18.51 -1.99 26.78
C LYS A 187 -19.80 -1.92 25.96
N VAL A 188 -19.73 -1.56 24.69
CA VAL A 188 -20.89 -1.52 23.81
C VAL A 188 -21.43 -2.93 23.53
N SER A 189 -22.72 -3.00 23.17
CA SER A 189 -23.37 -4.25 22.76
C SER A 189 -22.62 -4.89 21.58
N ALA A 190 -22.80 -6.20 21.38
CA ALA A 190 -22.22 -6.91 20.25
C ALA A 190 -22.58 -6.24 18.91
N ASP A 191 -23.82 -5.78 18.81
CA ASP A 191 -24.40 -5.12 17.63
C ASP A 191 -23.69 -3.80 17.30
N ASP A 192 -23.08 -3.10 18.27
CA ASP A 192 -22.41 -1.82 18.05
C ASP A 192 -20.87 -1.93 17.97
N GLN A 193 -20.29 -3.10 18.29
CA GLN A 193 -18.83 -3.30 18.29
C GLN A 193 -18.18 -2.99 16.94
N PHE A 194 -18.92 -3.15 15.83
CA PHE A 194 -18.41 -2.87 14.49
C PHE A 194 -18.01 -1.41 14.27
N LEU A 195 -18.56 -0.47 15.05
CA LEU A 195 -18.24 0.96 14.99
C LEU A 195 -16.77 1.22 15.35
N TYR A 196 -16.19 0.38 16.19
CA TYR A 196 -14.81 0.50 16.69
C TYR A 196 -13.87 -0.56 16.11
N ALA A 197 -14.32 -1.28 15.07
CA ALA A 197 -13.54 -2.33 14.44
C ALA A 197 -12.42 -1.78 13.54
N LEU A 198 -11.28 -2.46 13.55
CA LEU A 198 -10.16 -2.17 12.65
C LEU A 198 -10.25 -3.05 11.40
N TYR A 199 -10.26 -2.41 10.22
CA TYR A 199 -10.30 -3.10 8.93
C TYR A 199 -8.94 -3.06 8.25
N LEU A 200 -8.36 -4.24 8.03
CA LEU A 200 -7.05 -4.44 7.43
C LEU A 200 -7.19 -5.21 6.13
N CYS A 201 -6.45 -4.81 5.11
CA CYS A 201 -6.23 -5.59 3.89
C CYS A 201 -4.75 -5.95 3.79
N LYS A 202 -4.49 -7.15 3.28
CA LYS A 202 -3.15 -7.71 3.16
C LYS A 202 -2.99 -8.36 1.80
N ASP A 203 -1.87 -8.11 1.15
CA ASP A 203 -1.57 -8.63 -0.18
C ASP A 203 -0.06 -8.58 -0.49
N ALA A 204 0.38 -9.33 -1.50
CA ALA A 204 1.74 -9.40 -2.01
C ALA A 204 1.84 -8.78 -3.41
N ASN A 205 2.73 -7.81 -3.55
CA ASN A 205 3.00 -7.13 -4.81
C ASN A 205 4.32 -7.58 -5.43
N PHE A 206 4.21 -8.39 -6.50
CA PHE A 206 5.34 -8.90 -7.28
C PHE A 206 5.89 -7.92 -8.32
N GLY A 207 5.26 -6.75 -8.51
CA GLY A 207 5.79 -5.66 -9.33
C GLY A 207 6.97 -4.94 -8.66
N GLN A 208 6.98 -4.91 -7.33
CA GLN A 208 8.02 -4.26 -6.51
C GLN A 208 9.25 -5.15 -6.31
N LYS A 209 9.92 -5.55 -7.38
CA LYS A 209 11.13 -6.41 -7.32
C LYS A 209 12.36 -5.61 -6.90
N ALA A 210 13.31 -6.26 -6.21
CA ALA A 210 14.63 -5.70 -5.91
C ALA A 210 15.71 -6.57 -6.54
N ARG A 211 16.58 -5.97 -7.35
CA ARG A 211 17.71 -6.70 -7.95
C ARG A 211 18.81 -6.89 -6.91
N ALA A 212 19.43 -8.06 -6.91
CA ALA A 212 20.61 -8.29 -6.10
C ALA A 212 21.76 -7.40 -6.59
N ARG A 213 22.46 -6.73 -5.67
CA ARG A 213 23.54 -5.80 -5.98
C ARG A 213 24.82 -6.22 -5.24
N PRO A 214 26.01 -6.04 -5.85
CA PRO A 214 27.26 -6.17 -5.13
C PRO A 214 27.36 -5.15 -3.98
N ASN A 215 27.89 -5.57 -2.83
CA ASN A 215 28.09 -4.72 -1.66
C ASN A 215 26.79 -4.06 -1.14
N ASP A 216 25.69 -4.82 -1.10
CA ASP A 216 24.39 -4.37 -0.57
C ASP A 216 24.43 -4.18 0.95
N ASP A 217 25.24 -4.99 1.63
CA ASP A 217 25.59 -4.89 3.06
C ASP A 217 26.20 -3.54 3.45
N ARG A 218 26.82 -2.84 2.50
CA ARG A 218 27.42 -1.51 2.72
C ARG A 218 26.42 -0.36 2.58
N ASP A 219 25.13 -0.65 2.38
CA ASP A 219 24.06 0.33 2.27
C ASP A 219 23.00 0.14 3.39
N PRO A 220 23.33 0.45 4.65
CA PRO A 220 22.38 0.32 5.75
C PRO A 220 21.28 1.37 5.63
N SER A 221 20.03 1.04 5.98
CA SER A 221 18.93 2.02 6.09
C SER A 221 19.26 3.10 7.14
N LEU A 222 18.87 4.35 6.87
CA LEU A 222 19.04 5.45 7.83
C LEU A 222 17.90 5.52 8.86
N SER A 223 16.78 4.85 8.58
CA SER A 223 15.55 4.87 9.38
C SER A 223 15.00 3.44 9.57
N PRO A 224 15.82 2.50 10.08
CA PRO A 224 15.49 1.08 10.05
C PRO A 224 14.28 0.79 10.96
N GLY A 225 13.16 0.39 10.35
CA GLY A 225 11.91 0.08 11.05
C GLY A 225 11.16 1.29 11.60
N TRP A 226 11.48 2.53 11.18
CA TRP A 226 10.77 3.71 11.70
C TRP A 226 9.41 3.91 11.03
N GLY A 227 9.25 3.52 9.76
CA GLY A 227 8.09 3.84 8.95
C GLY A 227 7.10 2.68 8.75
N CYS A 228 6.62 2.54 7.52
CA CYS A 228 5.72 1.45 7.13
C CYS A 228 6.51 0.16 6.87
N PHE A 229 7.78 0.28 6.48
CA PHE A 229 8.68 -0.85 6.29
C PHE A 229 9.17 -1.38 7.64
N VAL A 230 9.09 -2.69 7.81
CA VAL A 230 9.57 -3.37 9.02
C VAL A 230 11.09 -3.28 9.16
N LEU A 231 11.60 -3.37 10.39
CA LEU A 231 13.02 -3.60 10.62
C LEU A 231 13.45 -4.91 9.95
N ASN A 232 14.23 -4.81 8.86
CA ASN A 232 14.57 -5.95 8.02
C ASN A 232 15.30 -7.06 8.80
N ASP A 233 16.25 -6.72 9.67
CA ASP A 233 17.01 -7.70 10.44
C ASP A 233 16.11 -8.58 11.32
N LEU A 234 15.17 -7.98 12.05
CA LEU A 234 14.19 -8.72 12.87
C LEU A 234 13.27 -9.58 12.03
N TYR A 235 12.79 -9.01 10.93
CA TYR A 235 11.88 -9.70 10.01
C TYR A 235 12.56 -10.91 9.36
N MET A 236 13.77 -10.75 8.85
CA MET A 236 14.55 -11.82 8.22
C MET A 236 14.99 -12.88 9.23
N ALA A 237 15.25 -12.52 10.48
CA ALA A 237 15.52 -13.48 11.55
C ALA A 237 14.33 -14.42 11.80
N GLU A 238 13.09 -13.94 11.70
CA GLU A 238 11.91 -14.82 11.79
C GLU A 238 11.63 -15.58 10.49
N VAL A 239 11.72 -14.91 9.35
CA VAL A 239 11.46 -15.52 8.04
C VAL A 239 12.43 -16.66 7.73
N SER A 240 13.70 -16.52 8.13
CA SER A 240 14.73 -17.55 7.91
C SER A 240 14.48 -18.85 8.67
N LYS A 241 13.78 -18.81 9.82
CA LYS A 241 13.41 -20.02 10.59
C LYS A 241 12.55 -20.99 9.80
N ARG A 242 11.86 -20.50 8.75
CA ARG A 242 10.99 -21.30 7.88
C ARG A 242 11.35 -21.12 6.42
N ALA A 243 12.65 -21.01 6.12
CA ALA A 243 13.14 -20.85 4.76
C ALA A 243 12.66 -21.95 3.79
N THR A 244 12.36 -23.15 4.30
CA THR A 244 11.87 -24.32 3.54
C THR A 244 10.35 -24.37 3.36
N GLN A 245 9.58 -23.45 3.95
CA GLN A 245 8.14 -23.40 3.74
C GLN A 245 7.84 -23.13 2.27
N GLU A 246 7.00 -23.98 1.68
CA GLU A 246 6.52 -23.80 0.30
C GLU A 246 5.69 -22.52 0.16
N GLU A 247 5.68 -21.98 -1.07
CA GLU A 247 4.78 -20.88 -1.43
C GLU A 247 3.32 -21.28 -1.20
N ILE A 248 2.47 -20.28 -0.95
CA ILE A 248 1.08 -20.57 -0.66
C ILE A 248 0.39 -21.11 -1.92
N SER A 249 -0.23 -22.28 -1.81
CA SER A 249 -1.09 -22.81 -2.87
C SER A 249 -2.36 -21.97 -2.95
N HIS A 250 -2.72 -21.43 -4.11
CA HIS A 250 -4.01 -20.72 -4.25
C HIS A 250 -5.16 -21.68 -4.60
N CYS A 251 -6.40 -21.24 -4.38
CA CYS A 251 -7.58 -21.95 -4.89
C CYS A 251 -7.55 -21.97 -6.43
N VAL A 252 -8.28 -22.93 -7.03
CA VAL A 252 -8.16 -23.41 -8.42
C VAL A 252 -7.92 -22.32 -9.48
N GLY A 253 -8.49 -21.12 -9.35
CA GLY A 253 -8.38 -20.01 -10.30
C GLY A 253 -7.05 -19.23 -10.35
N PHE A 254 -6.21 -19.25 -9.31
CA PHE A 254 -4.99 -18.38 -9.25
C PHE A 254 -3.68 -19.12 -9.51
N LYS A 255 -3.72 -20.43 -9.77
CA LYS A 255 -2.52 -21.27 -9.94
C LYS A 255 -1.64 -20.86 -11.14
N ALA A 256 -2.25 -20.26 -12.17
CA ALA A 256 -1.53 -19.77 -13.35
C ALA A 256 -0.68 -18.52 -13.06
N ILE A 257 -1.19 -17.60 -12.23
CA ILE A 257 -0.51 -16.35 -11.86
C ILE A 257 0.68 -16.64 -10.93
N SER A 258 0.50 -17.54 -9.95
CA SER A 258 1.60 -17.92 -9.05
C SER A 258 2.77 -18.57 -9.81
N THR A 259 2.47 -19.48 -10.74
CA THR A 259 3.48 -20.16 -11.57
C THR A 259 4.25 -19.19 -12.48
N ALA A 260 3.62 -18.10 -12.94
CA ALA A 260 4.29 -17.07 -13.74
C ALA A 260 5.26 -16.22 -12.90
N ASN A 261 4.93 -15.99 -11.62
CA ASN A 261 5.74 -15.21 -10.70
C ASN A 261 7.01 -15.96 -10.23
N THR A 262 6.98 -17.29 -10.16
CA THR A 262 8.13 -18.13 -9.73
C THR A 262 9.23 -18.24 -10.79
N LYS A 263 8.93 -18.10 -12.09
CA LYS A 263 9.90 -18.34 -13.17
C LYS A 263 10.98 -17.25 -13.35
N LYS A 264 10.91 -16.13 -12.61
CA LYS A 264 11.81 -14.95 -12.78
C LYS A 264 12.49 -14.50 -11.48
N THR A 265 13.01 -15.43 -10.67
CA THR A 265 13.64 -15.12 -9.37
C THR A 265 15.16 -14.93 -9.41
N LYS A 266 15.85 -15.43 -10.45
CA LYS A 266 17.32 -15.38 -10.54
C LYS A 266 17.83 -13.94 -10.63
N GLY A 267 18.73 -13.56 -9.70
CA GLY A 267 19.34 -12.23 -9.65
C GLY A 267 18.54 -11.17 -8.87
N LEU A 268 17.53 -11.58 -8.10
CA LEU A 268 16.77 -10.70 -7.21
C LEU A 268 17.16 -10.93 -5.74
N CYS A 269 17.23 -9.87 -4.95
CA CYS A 269 17.29 -9.97 -3.48
C CYS A 269 15.89 -9.95 -2.86
N ALA A 270 14.90 -9.39 -3.57
CA ALA A 270 13.48 -9.51 -3.23
C ALA A 270 12.63 -9.73 -4.48
N THR A 271 11.74 -10.72 -4.45
CA THR A 271 10.81 -11.05 -5.56
C THR A 271 9.57 -10.15 -5.60
N GLY A 272 9.38 -9.35 -4.56
CA GLY A 272 8.23 -8.47 -4.36
C GLY A 272 8.24 -7.91 -2.94
N ILE A 273 7.14 -7.26 -2.57
CA ILE A 273 6.87 -6.84 -1.19
C ILE A 273 5.51 -7.36 -0.76
N SER A 274 5.36 -7.72 0.50
CA SER A 274 4.05 -7.87 1.14
C SER A 274 3.70 -6.62 1.90
N ALA A 275 2.43 -6.23 1.93
CA ALA A 275 1.96 -5.16 2.81
C ALA A 275 0.65 -5.46 3.51
N VAL A 276 0.44 -4.75 4.61
CA VAL A 276 -0.83 -4.57 5.29
C VAL A 276 -1.21 -3.09 5.24
N SER A 277 -2.43 -2.80 4.83
CA SER A 277 -3.00 -1.45 4.81
C SER A 277 -4.40 -1.42 5.44
N CYS A 278 -4.92 -0.22 5.72
CA CYS A 278 -6.32 -0.06 6.08
C CYS A 278 -7.22 -0.33 4.87
N ALA A 279 -8.18 -1.25 5.01
CA ALA A 279 -9.06 -1.61 3.91
C ALA A 279 -10.09 -0.52 3.54
N ARG A 280 -10.41 0.40 4.46
CA ARG A 280 -11.42 1.46 4.24
C ARG A 280 -10.85 2.79 3.77
N HIS A 281 -9.61 3.07 4.12
CA HIS A 281 -8.97 4.38 3.93
C HIS A 281 -7.65 4.31 3.16
N GLU A 282 -7.25 3.10 2.72
CA GLU A 282 -6.15 2.91 1.78
C GLU A 282 -4.83 3.50 2.32
N THR A 283 -4.53 3.25 3.59
CA THR A 283 -3.33 3.76 4.26
C THR A 283 -2.46 2.58 4.70
N PHE A 284 -1.19 2.59 4.33
CA PHE A 284 -0.23 1.57 4.76
C PHE A 284 -0.09 1.57 6.27
N ARG A 285 0.01 0.39 6.88
CA ARG A 285 0.17 0.28 8.32
C ARG A 285 1.64 0.47 8.73
N PRO A 286 1.90 1.04 9.93
CA PRO A 286 3.23 1.05 10.52
C PRO A 286 3.80 -0.36 10.63
N ASN A 287 5.06 -0.56 10.22
CA ASN A 287 5.71 -1.88 10.08
C ASN A 287 4.88 -2.93 9.32
N GLY A 288 3.96 -2.50 8.47
CA GLY A 288 3.08 -3.36 7.71
C GLY A 288 3.68 -3.87 6.41
N ILE A 289 4.90 -3.47 6.03
CA ILE A 289 5.52 -3.80 4.74
C ILE A 289 6.82 -4.58 4.97
N GLY A 290 7.04 -5.64 4.19
CA GLY A 290 8.28 -6.41 4.21
C GLY A 290 8.60 -7.05 2.86
N ASP A 291 9.89 -7.28 2.59
CA ASP A 291 10.34 -7.92 1.35
C ASP A 291 9.95 -9.40 1.29
N LEU A 292 9.73 -9.89 0.07
CA LEU A 292 9.52 -11.30 -0.24
C LEU A 292 10.79 -11.92 -0.82
N GLN A 293 11.22 -13.07 -0.29
CA GLN A 293 12.47 -13.72 -0.69
C GLN A 293 12.24 -14.65 -1.89
N VAL A 294 11.22 -15.49 -1.79
CA VAL A 294 10.79 -16.44 -2.82
C VAL A 294 9.28 -16.51 -2.76
N GLY A 295 8.64 -15.63 -3.53
CA GLY A 295 7.20 -15.55 -3.58
C GLY A 295 6.55 -15.17 -2.24
N GLU A 296 5.24 -15.36 -2.16
CA GLU A 296 4.46 -15.13 -0.95
C GLU A 296 4.40 -16.41 -0.11
N ARG A 297 4.78 -16.31 1.18
CA ARG A 297 4.69 -17.40 2.15
C ARG A 297 3.92 -16.97 3.39
N TYR A 298 3.34 -17.94 4.09
CA TYR A 298 2.61 -17.68 5.33
C TYR A 298 3.47 -16.98 6.38
N ILE A 299 4.76 -17.34 6.51
CA ILE A 299 5.65 -16.68 7.48
C ILE A 299 5.78 -15.17 7.25
N ASN A 300 5.84 -14.72 5.98
CA ASN A 300 5.93 -13.30 5.64
C ASN A 300 4.64 -12.57 6.07
N MET A 301 3.50 -13.15 5.73
CA MET A 301 2.18 -12.57 5.98
C MET A 301 1.74 -12.63 7.45
N ASP A 302 2.05 -13.73 8.13
CA ASP A 302 1.79 -13.88 9.56
C ASP A 302 2.65 -12.89 10.36
N PHE A 303 3.95 -12.76 10.05
CA PHE A 303 4.82 -11.81 10.75
C PHE A 303 4.26 -10.39 10.66
N LEU A 304 3.96 -9.91 9.46
CA LEU A 304 3.48 -8.53 9.27
C LEU A 304 2.12 -8.28 9.96
N ALA A 305 1.23 -9.28 9.91
CA ALA A 305 -0.08 -9.18 10.58
C ALA A 305 0.06 -9.13 12.12
N LEU A 306 0.93 -9.98 12.69
CA LEU A 306 1.12 -10.06 14.14
C LEU A 306 1.95 -8.88 14.67
N PHE A 307 3.06 -8.55 14.02
CA PHE A 307 3.97 -7.48 14.47
C PHE A 307 3.28 -6.11 14.50
N MET A 308 2.46 -5.81 13.51
CA MET A 308 1.71 -4.56 13.44
C MET A 308 0.58 -4.47 14.48
N LEU A 309 0.07 -5.61 14.96
CA LEU A 309 -0.96 -5.67 15.98
C LEU A 309 -0.40 -5.72 17.41
N ILE A 310 0.92 -5.70 17.59
CA ILE A 310 1.52 -5.57 18.93
C ILE A 310 1.00 -4.29 19.58
N GLY A 311 0.45 -4.41 20.79
CA GLY A 311 -0.16 -3.29 21.51
C GLY A 311 -1.51 -2.83 20.97
N CYS A 312 -2.12 -3.55 20.02
CA CYS A 312 -3.49 -3.30 19.61
C CYS A 312 -4.45 -3.70 20.75
N GLY A 313 -5.07 -2.72 21.41
CA GLY A 313 -6.07 -2.95 22.44
C GLY A 313 -7.51 -2.83 21.94
N LEU A 314 -7.78 -3.18 20.68
CA LEU A 314 -9.14 -3.23 20.13
C LEU A 314 -9.75 -4.62 20.30
N SER A 315 -11.08 -4.71 20.31
CA SER A 315 -11.80 -5.98 20.49
C SER A 315 -12.15 -6.69 19.18
N LEU A 316 -12.14 -5.98 18.05
CA LEU A 316 -12.58 -6.51 16.76
C LEU A 316 -11.67 -6.05 15.61
N VAL A 317 -11.12 -7.02 14.88
CA VAL A 317 -10.28 -6.80 13.69
C VAL A 317 -10.81 -7.63 12.52
N PHE A 318 -10.98 -6.97 11.38
CA PHE A 318 -11.27 -7.59 10.10
C PHE A 318 -9.99 -7.69 9.26
N PHE A 319 -9.75 -8.86 8.69
CA PHE A 319 -8.72 -9.11 7.70
C PHE A 319 -9.35 -9.42 6.34
N SER A 320 -9.05 -8.58 5.36
CA SER A 320 -9.23 -8.83 3.93
C SER A 320 -7.95 -9.43 3.37
N TYR A 321 -8.06 -10.58 2.71
CA TYR A 321 -6.93 -11.25 2.07
C TYR A 321 -7.45 -12.23 1.01
N ASP A 322 -6.85 -12.23 -0.18
CA ASP A 322 -7.27 -13.06 -1.32
C ASP A 322 -7.43 -14.52 -0.91
N ILE A 323 -6.47 -15.05 -0.17
CA ILE A 323 -6.49 -16.43 0.31
C ILE A 323 -6.85 -16.53 1.79
N ALA A 324 -7.67 -15.61 2.31
CA ALA A 324 -8.18 -15.65 3.68
C ALA A 324 -8.78 -17.02 4.05
N CYS A 325 -9.49 -17.65 3.10
CA CYS A 325 -10.10 -18.97 3.28
C CYS A 325 -9.11 -20.10 3.59
N GLN A 326 -7.87 -19.98 3.13
CA GLN A 326 -6.81 -20.93 3.43
C GLN A 326 -5.98 -20.48 4.63
N TRP A 327 -5.70 -19.17 4.69
CA TRP A 327 -4.86 -18.56 5.70
C TRP A 327 -5.41 -18.80 7.12
N VAL A 328 -6.72 -18.65 7.31
CA VAL A 328 -7.40 -18.75 8.61
C VAL A 328 -7.26 -20.13 9.25
N VAL A 329 -7.23 -21.20 8.46
CA VAL A 329 -7.30 -22.61 8.93
C VAL A 329 -6.24 -22.90 9.98
N ASN A 330 -5.00 -22.48 9.71
CA ASN A 330 -3.85 -22.73 10.59
C ASN A 330 -3.31 -21.44 11.24
N PHE A 331 -4.05 -20.32 11.19
CA PHE A 331 -3.54 -19.03 11.65
C PHE A 331 -3.14 -19.05 13.14
N ARG A 332 -4.02 -19.56 14.02
CA ARG A 332 -3.72 -19.65 15.47
C ARG A 332 -2.56 -20.61 15.76
N SER A 333 -2.47 -21.74 15.05
CA SER A 333 -1.37 -22.70 15.18
C SER A 333 -0.04 -22.15 14.69
N ARG A 334 -0.05 -21.30 13.64
CA ARG A 334 1.15 -20.60 13.17
C ARG A 334 1.53 -19.46 14.10
N MET A 335 0.56 -18.74 14.66
CA MET A 335 0.77 -17.69 15.66
C MET A 335 1.49 -18.23 16.90
N ALA A 336 1.09 -19.39 17.41
CA ALA A 336 1.71 -20.03 18.59
C ALA A 336 3.20 -20.37 18.44
N GLN A 337 3.74 -20.31 17.22
CA GLN A 337 5.15 -20.54 16.93
C GLN A 337 5.98 -19.24 16.85
N PHE A 338 5.33 -18.08 16.99
CA PHE A 338 6.01 -16.79 17.11
C PHE A 338 6.38 -16.51 18.57
N PRO A 339 7.24 -15.50 18.84
CA PRO A 339 7.48 -15.03 20.20
C PRO A 339 6.18 -14.61 20.91
N GLU A 340 6.10 -14.87 22.22
CA GLU A 340 4.89 -14.65 23.03
C GLU A 340 4.36 -13.21 22.96
N HIS A 341 5.25 -12.21 22.87
CA HIS A 341 4.86 -10.80 22.76
C HIS A 341 4.14 -10.45 21.44
N MET A 342 4.15 -11.34 20.44
CA MET A 342 3.42 -11.20 19.18
C MET A 342 2.07 -11.94 19.20
N HIS A 343 1.76 -12.70 20.25
CA HIS A 343 0.52 -13.45 20.33
C HIS A 343 -0.66 -12.50 20.53
N LEU A 344 -1.69 -12.67 19.70
CA LEU A 344 -2.93 -11.93 19.82
C LEU A 344 -3.77 -12.50 20.97
N PRO A 345 -4.38 -11.66 21.82
CA PRO A 345 -5.19 -12.12 22.93
C PRO A 345 -6.41 -12.90 22.42
N ASN A 346 -6.89 -13.86 23.22
CA ASN A 346 -8.08 -14.64 22.88
C ASN A 346 -9.36 -13.80 22.89
N SER A 347 -9.38 -12.69 23.64
CA SER A 347 -10.48 -11.72 23.66
C SER A 347 -10.62 -10.93 22.36
N LEU A 348 -9.57 -10.86 21.52
CA LEU A 348 -9.63 -10.18 20.24
C LEU A 348 -10.36 -11.06 19.22
N LYS A 349 -11.55 -10.59 18.79
CA LYS A 349 -12.34 -11.20 17.73
C LYS A 349 -11.70 -10.88 16.38
N LEU A 350 -11.36 -11.92 15.62
CA LEU A 350 -10.77 -11.82 14.29
C LEU A 350 -11.78 -12.31 13.25
N ILE A 351 -12.10 -11.48 12.27
CA ILE A 351 -12.98 -11.83 11.16
C ILE A 351 -12.15 -11.83 9.87
N PHE A 352 -12.17 -12.95 9.16
CA PHE A 352 -11.40 -13.14 7.92
C PHE A 352 -12.35 -13.14 6.73
N LYS A 353 -12.03 -12.34 5.72
CA LYS A 353 -12.84 -12.16 4.51
C LYS A 353 -11.94 -12.09 3.28
N VAL A 354 -12.51 -12.48 2.15
CA VAL A 354 -11.85 -12.35 0.84
C VAL A 354 -12.38 -11.09 0.18
N PRO A 355 -11.52 -10.25 -0.44
CA PRO A 355 -11.99 -9.08 -1.17
C PRO A 355 -13.02 -9.44 -2.24
N LYS A 356 -13.97 -8.54 -2.50
CA LYS A 356 -15.16 -8.84 -3.33
C LYS A 356 -14.82 -9.31 -4.75
N PHE A 357 -13.81 -8.70 -5.39
CA PHE A 357 -13.40 -9.05 -6.74
C PHE A 357 -12.78 -10.45 -6.78
N TYR A 358 -11.92 -10.76 -5.81
CA TYR A 358 -11.24 -12.06 -5.75
C TYR A 358 -12.18 -13.19 -5.34
N LEU A 359 -13.18 -12.91 -4.50
CA LEU A 359 -14.07 -13.93 -3.94
C LEU A 359 -14.72 -14.82 -5.01
N ILE A 360 -15.09 -14.27 -6.17
CA ILE A 360 -15.76 -15.02 -7.24
C ILE A 360 -14.90 -16.15 -7.82
N ALA A 361 -13.57 -16.04 -7.72
CA ALA A 361 -12.63 -17.05 -8.20
C ALA A 361 -12.37 -18.18 -7.17
N HIS A 362 -13.00 -18.12 -5.99
CA HIS A 362 -12.90 -19.16 -4.98
C HIS A 362 -13.95 -20.26 -5.19
N ALA A 363 -13.71 -21.41 -4.55
CA ALA A 363 -14.69 -22.48 -4.50
C ALA A 363 -16.02 -22.00 -3.89
N ARG A 364 -17.15 -22.55 -4.34
CA ARG A 364 -18.50 -22.15 -3.89
C ARG A 364 -18.65 -22.08 -2.37
N LYS A 365 -18.11 -23.07 -1.64
CA LYS A 365 -18.08 -23.10 -0.16
C LYS A 365 -17.43 -21.89 0.52
N CYS A 366 -16.63 -21.12 -0.22
CA CYS A 366 -15.99 -19.91 0.28
C CYS A 366 -16.85 -18.66 0.06
N LEU A 367 -17.75 -18.67 -0.92
CA LEU A 367 -18.49 -17.49 -1.37
C LEU A 367 -19.30 -16.88 -0.22
N ALA A 368 -20.16 -17.66 0.42
CA ALA A 368 -20.95 -17.13 1.52
C ALA A 368 -20.09 -16.79 2.75
N LYS A 369 -19.29 -17.76 3.21
CA LYS A 369 -18.52 -17.67 4.46
C LYS A 369 -17.51 -16.51 4.48
N PHE A 370 -16.85 -16.23 3.35
CA PHE A 370 -15.81 -15.19 3.28
C PHE A 370 -16.28 -13.89 2.61
N SER A 371 -17.56 -13.77 2.27
CA SER A 371 -18.15 -12.55 1.69
C SER A 371 -18.29 -11.44 2.73
N PHE A 372 -17.83 -10.24 2.39
CA PHE A 372 -18.13 -9.03 3.16
C PHE A 372 -19.62 -8.67 3.14
N ASN A 373 -20.38 -9.04 2.09
CA ASN A 373 -21.81 -8.69 1.99
C ASN A 373 -22.66 -9.46 3.00
N TYR A 374 -22.25 -10.67 3.38
CA TYR A 374 -22.94 -11.52 4.36
C TYR A 374 -22.26 -11.47 5.73
N THR A 375 -21.63 -10.34 6.05
CA THR A 375 -20.95 -10.16 7.33
C THR A 375 -21.48 -8.94 8.04
N GLU A 376 -22.06 -9.17 9.21
CA GLU A 376 -22.51 -8.10 10.08
C GLU A 376 -21.37 -7.13 10.41
N GLY A 377 -21.68 -5.83 10.45
CA GLY A 377 -20.74 -4.76 10.74
C GLY A 377 -19.78 -4.38 9.60
N ALA A 378 -19.64 -5.23 8.57
CA ALA A 378 -18.75 -4.95 7.43
C ALA A 378 -19.21 -3.77 6.58
N ALA A 379 -20.53 -3.48 6.56
CA ALA A 379 -21.16 -2.47 5.73
C ALA A 379 -20.76 -2.61 4.24
N LYS A 380 -20.60 -1.50 3.50
CA LYS A 380 -20.17 -1.52 2.09
C LYS A 380 -18.65 -1.70 1.89
N THR A 381 -17.91 -2.27 2.85
CA THR A 381 -16.46 -2.52 2.68
C THR A 381 -16.23 -3.56 1.58
N ASP A 382 -15.36 -3.26 0.61
CA ASP A 382 -14.98 -4.19 -0.48
C ASP A 382 -13.75 -5.05 -0.17
N GLY A 383 -12.84 -4.53 0.66
CA GLY A 383 -11.60 -5.21 1.02
C GLY A 383 -10.46 -5.05 0.02
N GLU A 384 -10.64 -4.26 -1.04
CA GLU A 384 -9.72 -4.09 -2.18
C GLU A 384 -8.69 -2.96 -2.00
N GLY A 385 -8.73 -2.29 -0.83
CA GLY A 385 -7.96 -1.08 -0.54
C GLY A 385 -6.46 -1.11 -0.90
N ILE A 386 -5.87 -2.30 -0.86
CA ILE A 386 -4.44 -2.49 -1.11
C ILE A 386 -4.07 -2.46 -2.59
N GLU A 387 -4.99 -2.85 -3.49
CA GLU A 387 -4.77 -2.84 -4.95
C GLU A 387 -4.61 -1.41 -5.49
N TRP A 388 -5.40 -0.47 -4.96
CA TRP A 388 -5.24 0.95 -5.31
C TRP A 388 -3.92 1.51 -4.81
N ASN A 389 -3.43 1.03 -3.66
CA ASN A 389 -2.10 1.40 -3.19
C ASN A 389 -1.02 0.89 -4.14
N TRP A 390 -1.17 -0.34 -4.66
CA TRP A 390 -0.25 -0.92 -5.65
C TRP A 390 -0.23 -0.18 -6.96
N SER A 391 -1.40 0.19 -7.48
CA SER A 391 -1.51 0.99 -8.71
C SER A 391 -0.64 2.25 -8.63
N TRP A 392 -0.67 2.96 -7.50
CA TRP A 392 0.16 4.15 -7.31
C TRP A 392 1.63 3.85 -7.03
N LEU A 393 1.94 2.87 -6.17
CA LEU A 393 3.32 2.55 -5.78
C LEU A 393 4.11 1.92 -6.94
N ASN A 394 3.46 1.16 -7.82
CA ASN A 394 4.11 0.49 -8.94
C ASN A 394 4.74 1.43 -9.96
N ALA A 395 4.32 2.70 -10.00
CA ALA A 395 4.94 3.71 -10.84
C ALA A 395 6.44 3.94 -10.52
N CYS A 396 6.87 3.79 -9.26
CA CYS A 396 8.29 3.93 -8.88
C CYS A 396 9.06 2.60 -8.85
N SER A 397 8.42 1.46 -9.15
CA SER A 397 9.02 0.11 -9.06
C SER A 397 10.32 -0.02 -9.84
N ARG A 398 10.39 0.52 -11.07
CA ARG A 398 11.58 0.46 -11.93
C ARG A 398 12.78 1.12 -11.26
N SER A 399 12.59 2.32 -10.72
CA SER A 399 13.64 3.08 -10.03
C SER A 399 14.09 2.35 -8.76
N LEU A 400 13.12 1.93 -7.93
CA LEU A 400 13.38 1.20 -6.69
C LEU A 400 14.04 -0.17 -6.90
N SER A 401 13.80 -0.82 -8.05
CA SER A 401 14.40 -2.12 -8.35
C SER A 401 15.91 -2.07 -8.58
N MET A 402 16.45 -0.88 -8.89
CA MET A 402 17.86 -0.65 -9.17
C MET A 402 18.64 -0.15 -7.95
N MET A 403 17.92 0.23 -6.88
CA MET A 403 18.52 0.72 -5.64
C MET A 403 19.08 -0.41 -4.80
N LYS A 404 20.07 -0.08 -3.97
CA LYS A 404 20.54 -0.94 -2.90
C LYS A 404 19.51 -1.01 -1.77
N ALA A 405 19.60 -2.06 -0.94
CA ALA A 405 18.58 -2.41 0.04
C ALA A 405 18.20 -1.26 0.99
N GLY A 406 19.16 -0.65 1.68
CA GLY A 406 18.86 0.42 2.64
C GLY A 406 18.25 1.65 2.00
N ALA A 407 18.78 2.10 0.87
CA ALA A 407 18.25 3.24 0.13
C ALA A 407 16.84 2.97 -0.40
N ARG A 408 16.58 1.73 -0.85
CA ARG A 408 15.25 1.28 -1.29
C ARG A 408 14.24 1.31 -0.15
N TRP A 409 14.58 0.77 1.03
CA TRP A 409 13.68 0.79 2.19
C TRP A 409 13.38 2.22 2.65
N ASP A 410 14.41 3.07 2.76
CA ASP A 410 14.24 4.49 3.11
C ASP A 410 13.32 5.21 2.11
N MET A 411 13.43 4.87 0.81
CA MET A 411 12.61 5.48 -0.23
C MET A 411 11.16 4.95 -0.22
N LEU A 412 10.97 3.65 -0.02
CA LEU A 412 9.63 3.06 0.14
C LEU A 412 8.90 3.66 1.34
N ASP A 413 9.59 3.90 2.45
CA ASP A 413 9.03 4.59 3.61
C ASP A 413 8.62 6.04 3.30
N ASP A 414 9.38 6.77 2.49
CA ASP A 414 9.02 8.14 2.08
C ASP A 414 7.79 8.15 1.15
N PHE A 415 7.72 7.23 0.16
CA PHE A 415 6.56 7.07 -0.73
C PHE A 415 5.31 6.69 0.05
N THR A 416 5.38 5.66 0.89
CA THR A 416 4.22 5.16 1.64
C THR A 416 3.73 6.19 2.66
N ASN A 417 4.62 6.91 3.34
CA ASN A 417 4.24 8.02 4.20
C ASN A 417 3.63 9.20 3.45
N PHE A 418 4.14 9.52 2.27
CA PHE A 418 3.54 10.55 1.42
C PHE A 418 2.11 10.17 1.00
N TRP A 419 1.90 8.91 0.61
CA TRP A 419 0.56 8.39 0.33
C TRP A 419 -0.36 8.50 1.55
N ASN A 420 0.10 8.03 2.71
CA ASN A 420 -0.67 8.10 3.96
C ASN A 420 -1.02 9.55 4.34
N TRP A 421 -0.08 10.49 4.15
CA TRP A 421 -0.32 11.91 4.35
C TRP A 421 -1.38 12.44 3.37
N ARG A 422 -1.29 12.08 2.08
CA ARG A 422 -2.30 12.47 1.08
C ARG A 422 -3.68 11.90 1.40
N LYS A 423 -3.78 10.66 1.91
CA LYS A 423 -5.04 10.09 2.37
C LYS A 423 -5.57 10.84 3.58
N THR A 424 -4.70 11.24 4.51
CA THR A 424 -5.06 12.01 5.70
C THR A 424 -5.62 13.39 5.35
N ILE A 425 -4.96 14.16 4.49
CA ILE A 425 -5.43 15.51 4.12
C ILE A 425 -6.74 15.47 3.32
N ASN A 426 -6.94 14.42 2.51
CA ASN A 426 -8.16 14.27 1.70
C ASN A 426 -9.28 13.53 2.45
N LEU A 427 -9.05 13.15 3.71
CA LEU A 427 -9.98 12.36 4.49
C LEU A 427 -11.30 13.09 4.68
N GLU A 428 -11.26 14.38 5.04
CA GLU A 428 -12.45 15.22 5.21
C GLU A 428 -13.32 15.21 3.95
N THR A 429 -12.73 15.57 2.80
CA THR A 429 -13.45 15.61 1.52
C THR A 429 -13.99 14.23 1.12
N SER A 430 -13.21 13.16 1.37
CA SER A 430 -13.64 11.79 1.08
C SER A 430 -14.82 11.35 1.95
N LEU A 431 -14.77 11.62 3.25
CA LEU A 431 -15.82 11.24 4.20
C LEU A 431 -17.10 12.03 3.97
N VAL A 432 -17.02 13.34 3.70
CA VAL A 432 -18.20 14.16 3.39
C VAL A 432 -18.88 13.64 2.12
N LYS A 433 -18.12 13.36 1.05
CA LYS A 433 -18.67 12.78 -0.19
C LYS A 433 -19.37 11.44 0.05
N LYS A 434 -18.75 10.58 0.87
CA LYS A 434 -19.34 9.28 1.25
C LYS A 434 -20.61 9.46 2.06
N LEU A 435 -20.64 10.41 3.01
CA LEU A 435 -21.79 10.68 3.87
C LEU A 435 -22.99 11.23 3.08
N VAL A 436 -22.76 12.22 2.20
CA VAL A 436 -23.81 12.81 1.35
C VAL A 436 -24.45 11.75 0.44
N LYS A 437 -23.66 10.77 -0.02
CA LYS A 437 -24.18 9.63 -0.77
C LYS A 437 -24.91 8.61 0.12
N ALA A 438 -24.37 8.33 1.30
CA ALA A 438 -24.88 7.29 2.19
C ALA A 438 -26.25 7.62 2.80
N ILE A 439 -26.52 8.90 3.15
CA ILE A 439 -27.79 9.32 3.78
C ILE A 439 -29.01 8.98 2.90
N PRO A 440 -29.12 9.45 1.65
CA PRO A 440 -30.27 9.14 0.80
C PRO A 440 -30.32 7.64 0.46
N GLU A 441 -29.17 6.99 0.23
CA GLU A 441 -29.13 5.54 -0.01
C GLU A 441 -29.66 4.75 1.20
N ALA A 442 -29.39 5.20 2.42
CA ALA A 442 -29.89 4.54 3.63
C ALA A 442 -31.42 4.61 3.70
N VAL A 443 -32.03 5.75 3.38
CA VAL A 443 -33.50 5.90 3.35
C VAL A 443 -34.12 4.98 2.28
N VAL A 444 -33.57 4.98 1.07
CA VAL A 444 -34.07 4.14 -0.02
C VAL A 444 -33.93 2.66 0.31
N ASN A 445 -32.76 2.23 0.80
CA ASN A 445 -32.52 0.83 1.15
C ASN A 445 -33.37 0.39 2.35
N ALA A 446 -33.60 1.26 3.34
CA ALA A 446 -34.47 0.95 4.46
C ALA A 446 -35.91 0.73 4.00
N HIS A 447 -36.47 1.63 3.19
CA HIS A 447 -37.82 1.45 2.64
C HIS A 447 -37.94 0.20 1.77
N ALA A 448 -36.96 -0.05 0.90
CA ALA A 448 -36.95 -1.25 0.06
C ALA A 448 -36.86 -2.53 0.91
N PHE A 449 -36.03 -2.54 1.95
CA PHE A 449 -35.88 -3.68 2.86
C PHE A 449 -37.16 -3.93 3.65
N THR A 450 -37.79 -2.89 4.20
CA THR A 450 -39.07 -3.00 4.92
C THR A 450 -40.16 -3.52 3.99
N ALA A 451 -40.35 -2.91 2.82
CA ALA A 451 -41.38 -3.35 1.86
C ALA A 451 -41.17 -4.80 1.39
N PHE A 452 -39.92 -5.19 1.14
CA PHE A 452 -39.58 -6.57 0.80
C PHE A 452 -39.87 -7.55 1.95
N THR A 453 -39.54 -7.16 3.18
CA THR A 453 -39.78 -7.98 4.38
C THR A 453 -41.27 -8.12 4.67
N ASP A 454 -42.04 -7.04 4.55
CA ASP A 454 -43.49 -7.04 4.75
C ASP A 454 -44.19 -7.96 3.73
N ALA A 455 -43.81 -7.87 2.45
CA ALA A 455 -44.33 -8.76 1.41
C ALA A 455 -43.99 -10.24 1.68
N LEU A 456 -42.76 -10.55 2.12
CA LEU A 456 -42.39 -11.91 2.53
C LEU A 456 -43.15 -12.38 3.77
N GLN A 457 -43.47 -11.47 4.69
CA GLN A 457 -44.26 -11.79 5.88
C GLN A 457 -45.69 -12.14 5.49
N ASP A 458 -46.27 -11.48 4.49
CA ASP A 458 -47.63 -11.74 3.99
C ASP A 458 -47.71 -13.06 3.20
N ASP A 459 -46.79 -13.28 2.26
CA ASP A 459 -46.86 -14.41 1.32
C ASP A 459 -46.12 -15.67 1.82
N HIS A 460 -45.07 -15.51 2.64
CA HIS A 460 -44.11 -16.56 2.99
C HIS A 460 -43.73 -16.59 4.49
N THR A 461 -44.66 -16.25 5.40
CA THR A 461 -44.40 -16.11 6.85
C THR A 461 -43.57 -17.26 7.45
N LYS A 462 -43.93 -18.51 7.12
CA LYS A 462 -43.30 -19.69 7.71
C LYS A 462 -41.84 -19.84 7.25
N ASP A 463 -41.60 -19.65 5.96
CA ASP A 463 -40.26 -19.76 5.37
C ASP A 463 -39.36 -18.64 5.89
N LEU A 464 -39.91 -17.43 6.05
CA LEU A 464 -39.20 -16.29 6.62
C LEU A 464 -38.73 -16.56 8.06
N LEU A 465 -39.60 -17.09 8.93
CA LEU A 465 -39.24 -17.44 10.31
C LEU A 465 -38.15 -18.51 10.38
N ILE A 466 -38.23 -19.53 9.52
CA ILE A 466 -37.21 -20.58 9.42
C ILE A 466 -35.88 -19.98 8.97
N TRP A 467 -35.89 -19.13 7.95
CA TRP A 467 -34.68 -18.52 7.42
C TRP A 467 -34.04 -17.56 8.43
N GLN A 468 -34.83 -16.77 9.15
CA GLN A 468 -34.33 -15.89 10.21
C GLN A 468 -33.62 -16.67 11.32
N ASP A 469 -34.19 -17.78 11.79
CA ASP A 469 -33.52 -18.65 12.77
C ASP A 469 -32.21 -19.21 12.20
N GLN A 470 -32.21 -19.68 10.95
CA GLN A 470 -30.99 -20.18 10.30
C GLN A 470 -29.89 -19.12 10.21
N VAL A 471 -30.23 -17.86 9.91
CA VAL A 471 -29.28 -16.74 9.88
C VAL A 471 -28.68 -16.48 11.25
N VAL A 472 -29.51 -16.39 12.30
CA VAL A 472 -29.04 -16.16 13.67
C VAL A 472 -28.12 -17.30 14.13
N GLN A 473 -28.50 -18.55 13.91
CA GLN A 473 -27.69 -19.72 14.26
C GLN A 473 -26.34 -19.73 13.50
N TRP A 474 -26.34 -19.30 12.24
CA TRP A 474 -25.13 -19.18 11.43
C TRP A 474 -24.21 -18.06 11.92
N GLU A 475 -24.75 -16.87 12.16
CA GLU A 475 -23.99 -15.68 12.59
C GLU A 475 -23.38 -15.87 13.99
N GLN A 476 -24.08 -16.56 14.88
CA GLN A 476 -23.58 -16.95 16.21
C GLN A 476 -22.59 -18.12 16.17
N GLY A 477 -22.41 -18.75 15.00
CA GLY A 477 -21.53 -19.91 14.83
C GLY A 477 -22.04 -21.19 15.50
N LEU A 478 -23.34 -21.26 15.78
CA LEU A 478 -24.01 -22.42 16.37
C LEU A 478 -24.35 -23.49 15.32
N SER A 479 -24.43 -23.10 14.05
CA SER A 479 -24.70 -24.00 12.92
C SER A 479 -23.57 -24.00 11.89
N ASN A 480 -23.30 -25.18 11.32
CA ASN A 480 -22.43 -25.33 10.15
C ASN A 480 -23.17 -25.13 8.82
N PHE A 481 -24.50 -25.07 8.85
CA PHE A 481 -25.33 -24.83 7.67
C PHE A 481 -25.33 -23.33 7.34
N CYS A 482 -24.93 -22.98 6.11
CA CYS A 482 -24.92 -21.60 5.66
C CYS A 482 -26.22 -21.27 4.90
N PRO A 483 -27.09 -20.38 5.42
CA PRO A 483 -28.34 -20.02 4.75
C PRO A 483 -28.14 -19.15 3.50
N TYR A 484 -26.93 -18.64 3.27
CA TYR A 484 -26.59 -17.83 2.10
C TYR A 484 -25.99 -18.65 0.96
N ASP A 485 -25.65 -19.92 1.19
CA ASP A 485 -25.22 -20.79 0.10
C ASP A 485 -26.44 -21.10 -0.77
N MET A 486 -26.38 -20.73 -2.05
CA MET A 486 -27.42 -21.11 -2.99
C MET A 486 -27.43 -22.63 -3.14
N ARG A 487 -28.62 -23.24 -3.03
CA ARG A 487 -28.78 -24.68 -3.22
C ARG A 487 -28.34 -25.06 -4.62
N GLU A 488 -27.62 -26.17 -4.74
CA GLU A 488 -27.37 -26.79 -6.02
C GLU A 488 -28.68 -27.36 -6.55
N GLU A 489 -29.34 -26.65 -7.46
CA GLU A 489 -30.02 -27.33 -8.55
C GLU A 489 -28.96 -27.71 -9.59
N THR A 490 -28.08 -28.64 -9.23
CA THR A 490 -27.32 -29.37 -10.26
C THR A 490 -28.30 -30.31 -10.92
N LEU A 491 -29.13 -29.77 -11.82
CA LEU A 491 -29.79 -30.55 -12.85
C LEU A 491 -28.68 -31.05 -13.76
N THR A 492 -28.19 -32.26 -13.49
CA THR A 492 -27.26 -32.91 -14.41
C THR A 492 -27.97 -33.14 -15.73
N LEU A 493 -27.23 -33.07 -16.84
CA LEU A 493 -27.78 -33.37 -18.17
C LEU A 493 -28.46 -34.75 -18.19
N ALA A 494 -27.98 -35.71 -17.39
CA ALA A 494 -28.60 -37.01 -17.18
C ALA A 494 -29.95 -36.95 -16.44
N GLN A 495 -30.09 -36.09 -15.42
CA GLN A 495 -31.38 -35.87 -14.73
C GLN A 495 -32.39 -35.17 -15.63
N VAL A 496 -31.97 -34.15 -16.39
CA VAL A 496 -32.84 -33.49 -17.39
C VAL A 496 -33.27 -34.48 -18.47
N LYS A 497 -32.34 -35.31 -18.99
CA LYS A 497 -32.67 -36.38 -19.94
C LYS A 497 -33.69 -37.36 -19.35
N LYS A 498 -33.52 -37.74 -18.08
CA LYS A 498 -34.43 -38.66 -17.39
C LYS A 498 -35.83 -38.06 -17.23
N GLU A 499 -35.94 -36.81 -16.78
CA GLU A 499 -37.21 -36.12 -16.60
C GLU A 499 -37.96 -35.97 -17.93
N LEU A 500 -37.27 -35.53 -18.99
CA LEU A 500 -37.86 -35.42 -20.32
C LEU A 500 -38.32 -36.79 -20.88
N THR A 501 -37.56 -37.86 -20.64
CA THR A 501 -37.95 -39.22 -21.06
C THR A 501 -39.18 -39.71 -20.29
N GLU A 502 -39.28 -39.39 -18.99
CA GLU A 502 -40.42 -39.75 -18.15
C GLU A 502 -41.69 -38.98 -18.56
N GLU A 503 -41.57 -37.69 -18.87
CA GLU A 503 -42.67 -36.86 -19.40
C GLU A 503 -43.17 -37.38 -20.75
N GLU A 504 -42.27 -37.76 -21.65
CA GLU A 504 -42.62 -38.35 -22.95
C GLU A 504 -43.29 -39.71 -22.80
N HIS A 505 -42.83 -40.54 -21.87
CA HIS A 505 -43.47 -41.81 -21.55
C HIS A 505 -44.90 -41.60 -21.02
N GLN A 506 -45.13 -40.58 -20.17
CA GLN A 506 -46.48 -40.26 -19.70
C GLN A 506 -47.39 -39.70 -20.80
N GLN A 507 -46.85 -38.94 -21.74
CA GLN A 507 -47.60 -38.42 -22.91
C GLN A 507 -47.96 -39.53 -23.91
N GLU A 508 -47.11 -40.55 -24.04
CA GLU A 508 -47.42 -41.76 -24.81
C GLU A 508 -48.51 -42.61 -24.15
N VAL A 509 -48.44 -42.81 -22.83
CA VAL A 509 -49.44 -43.57 -22.07
C VAL A 509 -50.82 -42.89 -22.08
N THR A 510 -50.86 -41.55 -22.13
CA THR A 510 -52.10 -40.76 -22.26
C THR A 510 -52.61 -40.61 -23.69
N GLY A 511 -51.91 -41.20 -24.68
CA GLY A 511 -52.34 -41.28 -26.08
C GLY A 511 -52.24 -39.96 -26.86
N MET A 512 -51.39 -39.02 -26.41
CA MET A 512 -51.31 -37.67 -26.96
C MET A 512 -50.17 -37.43 -27.98
N ASN A 513 -49.32 -38.42 -28.27
CA ASN A 513 -48.14 -38.20 -29.12
C ASN A 513 -48.41 -38.50 -30.61
N THR A 514 -48.35 -37.48 -31.49
CA THR A 514 -48.51 -37.60 -32.96
C THR A 514 -47.36 -37.00 -33.79
N SER A 515 -46.14 -36.89 -33.24
CA SER A 515 -44.97 -36.39 -33.98
C SER A 515 -43.81 -37.40 -34.01
N ILE A 516 -43.12 -37.49 -35.15
CA ILE A 516 -42.00 -38.41 -35.45
C ILE A 516 -40.70 -38.00 -34.73
N SER A 517 -40.64 -36.80 -34.17
CA SER A 517 -39.49 -36.27 -33.41
C SER A 517 -39.93 -35.81 -32.03
N THR A 518 -39.35 -36.40 -30.99
CA THR A 518 -39.56 -36.01 -29.60
C THR A 518 -38.88 -34.67 -29.32
N LEU A 519 -39.55 -33.82 -28.55
CA LEU A 519 -39.04 -32.48 -28.20
C LEU A 519 -37.74 -32.61 -27.39
N SER A 520 -37.62 -33.67 -26.59
CA SER A 520 -36.40 -34.05 -25.88
C SER A 520 -35.23 -34.33 -26.84
N GLY A 521 -35.48 -35.06 -27.94
CA GLY A 521 -34.47 -35.43 -28.93
C GLY A 521 -33.86 -34.21 -29.62
N LEU A 522 -34.71 -33.24 -29.98
CA LEU A 522 -34.28 -31.96 -30.58
C LEU A 522 -33.41 -31.12 -29.63
N VAL A 523 -33.78 -31.06 -28.35
CA VAL A 523 -32.99 -30.31 -27.33
C VAL A 523 -31.64 -30.99 -27.09
N ILE A 524 -31.61 -32.32 -27.05
CA ILE A 524 -30.37 -33.09 -26.87
C ILE A 524 -29.44 -32.93 -28.07
N GLU A 525 -29.95 -33.07 -29.30
CA GLU A 525 -29.15 -32.83 -30.52
C GLU A 525 -28.63 -31.39 -30.57
N GLY A 526 -29.44 -30.41 -30.17
CA GLY A 526 -29.02 -29.01 -30.09
C GLY A 526 -27.83 -28.78 -29.14
N LEU A 527 -27.86 -29.39 -27.95
CA LEU A 527 -26.76 -29.30 -26.98
C LEU A 527 -25.50 -30.02 -27.46
N GLU A 528 -25.63 -31.17 -28.12
CA GLU A 528 -24.49 -31.91 -28.70
C GLU A 528 -23.84 -31.13 -29.86
N ILE A 529 -24.63 -30.43 -30.67
CA ILE A 529 -24.12 -29.54 -31.72
C ILE A 529 -23.39 -28.34 -31.11
N GLU A 530 -23.91 -27.73 -30.05
CA GLU A 530 -23.27 -26.61 -29.35
C GLU A 530 -21.91 -27.02 -28.74
N GLU A 531 -21.84 -28.20 -28.13
CA GLU A 531 -20.59 -28.75 -27.58
C GLU A 531 -19.56 -29.02 -28.68
N LEU A 532 -19.99 -29.59 -29.82
CA LEU A 532 -19.13 -29.78 -31.00
C LEU A 532 -18.64 -28.45 -31.57
N GLN A 533 -19.49 -27.42 -31.65
CA GLN A 533 -19.10 -26.08 -32.10
C GLN A 533 -18.09 -25.44 -31.15
N TYR A 534 -18.28 -25.57 -29.84
CA TYR A 534 -17.33 -25.06 -28.84
C TYR A 534 -15.95 -25.71 -28.99
N VAL A 535 -15.89 -27.04 -29.16
CA VAL A 535 -14.64 -27.78 -29.38
C VAL A 535 -13.93 -27.34 -30.68
N LEU A 536 -14.69 -26.97 -31.71
CA LEU A 536 -14.15 -26.48 -32.98
C LEU A 536 -13.67 -25.02 -32.93
N LEU A 537 -14.29 -24.17 -32.11
CA LEU A 537 -13.95 -22.75 -31.97
C LEU A 537 -12.82 -22.46 -30.95
N VAL A 538 -12.56 -23.40 -30.03
CA VAL A 538 -11.53 -23.28 -28.98
C VAL A 538 -10.22 -23.99 -29.36
N ARG A 539 -10.15 -24.61 -30.55
CA ARG A 539 -8.89 -24.97 -31.23
C ARG A 539 -8.44 -23.84 -32.13
#